data_AF-A0A285FY57-F1
#
_entry.id   AF-A0A285FY57-F1
#
_cell.length_a   1.000
_cell.length_b   1.000
_cell.length_c   1.000
_cell.angle_alpha   90.00
_cell.angle_beta   90.00
_cell.angle_gamma   90.00
#
_symmetry.space_group_name_H-M   'P 1'
#
loop_
_entity.id
_entity.type
_entity.pdbx_description
1 polymer ?
#
loop_
_entity_poly.entity_id
_entity_poly.type
_entity_poly.pdbx_seq_one_letter_code
_entity_poly.pdbx_strand_id
1 'polypeptide(L)'
;MAYAGKHGFPVPEVFRAGGADLVMERLDGPTLAQALLAGDLTVDRGATILADLLRQLHDLPPMRDGETLVHLDVHPENVVLSQRGPVLIDWRNAGDGPADLDTALAALILAQVAVGAIDHELGSHAGELLDLFLERASGDPVRLLPEAVEIRRGQPTMSPEEIEQLSVAAARVRGVK
;
A
#
# COMPACT_ATOMS: atom_id res chain seq x y z
N MET A 1 -11.62 3.89 7.65
CA MET A 1 -12.65 3.45 6.69
C MET A 1 -13.84 4.40 6.58
N ALA A 2 -14.80 4.42 7.52
CA ALA A 2 -16.03 5.21 7.36
C ALA A 2 -15.80 6.70 7.05
N TYR A 3 -14.79 7.31 7.68
CA TYR A 3 -14.38 8.67 7.37
C TYR A 3 -13.91 8.84 5.92
N ALA A 4 -13.02 7.96 5.44
CA ALA A 4 -12.50 7.99 4.08
C ALA A 4 -13.62 7.82 3.05
N GLY A 5 -14.50 6.82 3.27
CA GLY A 5 -15.67 6.59 2.41
C GLY A 5 -16.64 7.77 2.36
N LYS A 6 -16.88 8.44 3.51
CA LYS A 6 -17.70 9.67 3.55
C LYS A 6 -17.13 10.80 2.69
N HIS A 7 -15.81 10.85 2.52
CA HIS A 7 -15.12 11.84 1.68
C HIS A 7 -14.84 11.34 0.26
N GLY A 8 -15.48 10.23 -0.15
CA GLY A 8 -15.42 9.72 -1.52
C GLY A 8 -14.22 8.83 -1.82
N PHE A 9 -13.40 8.49 -0.83
CA PHE A 9 -12.31 7.54 -1.02
C PHE A 9 -12.84 6.11 -1.19
N PRO A 10 -12.30 5.31 -2.14
CA PRO A 10 -12.80 3.97 -2.40
C PRO A 10 -12.40 2.99 -1.28
N VAL A 11 -13.34 2.73 -0.38
CA VAL A 11 -13.28 1.71 0.69
C VAL A 11 -14.50 0.79 0.64
N PRO A 12 -14.44 -0.41 1.25
CA PRO A 12 -15.64 -1.19 1.54
C PRO A 12 -16.61 -0.42 2.45
N GLU A 13 -17.91 -0.49 2.16
CA GLU A 13 -18.92 0.02 3.09
C GLU A 13 -18.91 -0.78 4.40
N VAL A 14 -18.85 -0.10 5.55
CA VAL A 14 -18.92 -0.76 6.87
C VAL A 14 -20.37 -0.80 7.35
N PHE A 15 -20.95 -2.00 7.46
CA PHE A 15 -22.32 -2.19 7.94
C PHE A 15 -22.41 -2.23 9.46
N ARG A 16 -21.42 -2.85 10.12
CA ARG A 16 -21.36 -2.97 11.58
C ARG A 16 -19.91 -3.10 12.05
N ALA A 17 -19.56 -2.38 13.11
CA ALA A 17 -18.29 -2.56 13.82
C ALA A 17 -18.57 -2.71 15.33
N GLY A 18 -17.90 -3.64 15.99
CA GLY A 18 -18.03 -3.84 17.43
C GLY A 18 -16.90 -4.68 18.01
N GLY A 19 -16.16 -4.14 18.98
CA GLY A 19 -14.97 -4.81 19.51
C GLY A 19 -13.95 -5.08 18.40
N ALA A 20 -13.50 -6.33 18.29
CA ALA A 20 -12.61 -6.79 17.22
C ALA A 20 -13.36 -7.23 15.94
N ASP A 21 -14.69 -7.22 15.95
CA ASP A 21 -15.51 -7.72 14.85
C ASP A 21 -15.94 -6.59 13.90
N LEU A 22 -15.90 -6.89 12.61
CA LEU A 22 -16.29 -6.00 11.54
C LEU A 22 -17.14 -6.75 10.50
N VAL A 23 -18.27 -6.17 10.12
CA VAL A 23 -19.11 -6.62 9.00
C VAL A 23 -19.13 -5.50 7.97
N MET A 24 -18.71 -5.82 6.75
CA MET A 24 -18.54 -4.84 5.67
C MET A 24 -18.95 -5.43 4.32
N GLU A 25 -19.05 -4.57 3.31
CA GLU A 25 -19.26 -4.90 1.91
C GLU A 25 -18.29 -5.98 1.45
N ARG A 26 -18.83 -7.02 0.81
CA ARG A 26 -18.00 -7.96 0.07
C ARG A 26 -17.74 -7.38 -1.31
N LEU A 27 -16.47 -7.18 -1.64
CA LEU A 27 -16.06 -6.76 -2.97
C LEU A 27 -15.95 -7.99 -3.89
N ASP A 28 -16.57 -7.91 -5.06
CA ASP A 28 -16.43 -8.93 -6.10
C ASP A 28 -15.40 -8.45 -7.15
N GLY A 29 -14.37 -9.26 -7.40
CA GLY A 29 -13.29 -8.97 -8.36
C GLY A 29 -11.94 -9.53 -7.91
N PRO A 30 -10.95 -9.62 -8.81
CA PRO A 30 -9.59 -10.01 -8.43
C PRO A 30 -8.90 -8.90 -7.63
N THR A 31 -7.89 -9.26 -6.86
CA THR A 31 -6.92 -8.27 -6.36
C THR A 31 -6.09 -7.71 -7.50
N LEU A 32 -5.47 -6.54 -7.29
CA LEU A 32 -4.53 -5.97 -8.25
C LEU A 32 -3.35 -6.92 -8.49
N ALA A 33 -2.87 -7.61 -7.44
CA ALA A 33 -1.86 -8.66 -7.57
C ALA A 33 -2.31 -9.77 -8.53
N GLN A 34 -3.52 -10.31 -8.34
CA GLN A 34 -4.07 -11.36 -9.19
C GLN A 34 -4.22 -10.93 -10.65
N ALA A 35 -4.70 -9.71 -10.90
CA ALA A 35 -4.85 -9.20 -12.25
C ALA A 35 -3.50 -8.96 -12.96
N LEU A 36 -2.49 -8.50 -12.22
CA LEU A 36 -1.12 -8.38 -12.73
C LEU A 36 -0.53 -9.75 -13.07
N LEU A 37 -0.71 -10.75 -12.19
CA LEU A 37 -0.24 -12.12 -12.38
C LEU A 37 -0.91 -12.83 -13.57
N ALA A 38 -2.20 -12.61 -13.75
CA ALA A 38 -2.96 -13.14 -14.88
C ALA A 38 -2.62 -12.46 -16.22
N GLY A 39 -1.94 -11.31 -16.19
CA GLY A 39 -1.69 -10.48 -17.38
C GLY A 39 -2.92 -9.71 -17.85
N ASP A 40 -4.01 -9.70 -17.07
CA ASP A 40 -5.23 -8.94 -17.35
C ASP A 40 -5.02 -7.43 -17.16
N LEU A 41 -3.99 -7.05 -16.40
CA LEU A 41 -3.57 -5.68 -16.18
C LEU A 41 -2.05 -5.54 -16.38
N THR A 42 -1.62 -4.49 -17.08
CA THR A 42 -0.20 -4.17 -17.23
C THR A 42 0.39 -3.63 -15.93
N VAL A 43 1.68 -3.86 -15.70
CA VAL A 43 2.45 -3.30 -14.56
C VAL A 43 2.34 -1.77 -14.48
N ASP A 44 2.43 -1.09 -15.63
CA ASP A 44 2.26 0.36 -15.79
C ASP A 44 0.95 0.89 -15.17
N ARG A 45 -0.16 0.23 -15.50
CA ARG A 45 -1.47 0.53 -14.93
C ARG A 45 -1.54 0.19 -13.44
N GLY A 46 -0.91 -0.89 -13.00
CA GLY A 46 -0.85 -1.24 -11.58
C GLY A 46 -0.13 -0.18 -10.75
N ALA A 47 1.04 0.28 -11.21
CA ALA A 47 1.78 1.36 -10.57
C ALA A 47 0.96 2.66 -10.50
N THR A 48 0.26 2.99 -11.59
CA THR A 48 -0.62 4.16 -11.65
C THR A 48 -1.75 4.05 -10.63
N ILE A 49 -2.40 2.89 -10.50
CA ILE A 49 -3.48 2.66 -9.53
C ILE A 49 -2.97 2.88 -8.09
N LEU A 50 -1.81 2.31 -7.73
CA LEU A 50 -1.26 2.48 -6.39
C LEU A 50 -0.93 3.95 -6.07
N ALA A 51 -0.28 4.64 -7.00
CA ALA A 51 0.07 6.05 -6.85
C ALA A 51 -1.19 6.94 -6.75
N ASP A 52 -2.20 6.69 -7.57
CA ASP A 52 -3.46 7.43 -7.56
C ASP A 52 -4.26 7.19 -6.28
N LEU A 53 -4.25 5.98 -5.72
CA LEU A 53 -4.88 5.68 -4.44
C LEU A 53 -4.19 6.41 -3.28
N LEU A 54 -2.85 6.41 -3.22
CA LEU A 54 -2.13 7.18 -2.19
C LEU A 54 -2.41 8.68 -2.30
N ARG A 55 -2.32 9.24 -3.50
CA ARG A 55 -2.61 10.65 -3.74
C ARG A 55 -4.04 11.01 -3.31
N GLN A 56 -5.04 10.23 -3.73
CA GLN A 56 -6.43 10.45 -3.31
C GLN A 56 -6.63 10.35 -1.80
N LEU A 57 -5.90 9.46 -1.13
CA LEU A 57 -5.98 9.29 0.32
C LEU A 57 -5.39 10.49 1.04
N HIS A 58 -4.23 10.97 0.57
CA HIS A 58 -3.51 12.09 1.18
C HIS A 58 -4.18 13.44 0.92
N ASP A 59 -4.97 13.54 -0.15
CA ASP A 59 -5.79 14.72 -0.47
C ASP A 59 -7.09 14.82 0.36
N LEU A 60 -7.44 13.79 1.14
CA LEU A 60 -8.62 13.85 1.99
C LEU A 60 -8.46 14.93 3.08
N PRO A 61 -9.56 15.55 3.52
CA PRO A 61 -9.52 16.42 4.68
C PRO A 61 -8.94 15.64 5.88
N PRO A 62 -8.16 16.31 6.75
CA PRO A 62 -7.60 15.66 7.91
C PRO A 62 -8.70 15.33 8.94
N MET A 63 -8.62 14.18 9.61
CA MET A 63 -9.56 13.82 10.67
C MET A 63 -9.37 14.69 11.93
N ARG A 64 -8.13 15.11 12.16
CA ARG A 64 -7.67 15.93 13.29
C ARG A 64 -6.76 17.01 12.74
N ASP A 65 -6.79 18.21 13.33
CA ASP A 65 -6.04 19.35 12.80
C ASP A 65 -4.56 19.02 12.56
N GLY A 66 -4.14 19.08 11.29
CA GLY A 66 -2.74 18.97 10.88
C GLY A 66 -2.22 17.57 10.54
N GLU A 67 -3.05 16.51 10.55
CA GLU A 67 -2.61 15.14 10.28
C GLU A 67 -3.28 14.53 9.05
N THR A 68 -2.48 13.96 8.13
CA THR A 68 -2.99 13.28 6.93
C THR A 68 -3.44 11.86 7.29
N LEU A 69 -4.58 11.43 6.75
CA LEU A 69 -4.99 10.02 6.86
C LEU A 69 -4.04 9.17 6.02
N VAL A 70 -3.45 8.14 6.62
CA VAL A 70 -2.51 7.20 5.99
C VAL A 70 -2.98 5.77 6.14
N HIS A 71 -2.65 4.90 5.17
CA HIS A 71 -3.05 3.48 5.20
C HIS A 71 -2.01 2.58 5.87
N LEU A 72 -0.72 2.86 5.63
CA LEU A 72 0.47 2.18 6.15
C LEU A 72 0.62 0.70 5.71
N ASP A 73 -0.09 0.30 4.65
CA ASP A 73 -0.03 -1.07 4.11
C ASP A 73 -0.53 -1.14 2.65
N VAL A 74 -0.18 -0.15 1.83
CA VAL A 74 -0.62 -0.12 0.42
C VAL A 74 0.28 -1.03 -0.42
N HIS A 75 -0.30 -2.10 -0.95
CA HIS A 75 0.33 -3.01 -1.91
C HIS A 75 -0.74 -3.71 -2.78
N PRO A 76 -0.35 -4.39 -3.87
CA PRO A 76 -1.30 -4.97 -4.84
C PRO A 76 -2.32 -5.97 -4.29
N GLU A 77 -2.04 -6.67 -3.19
CA GLU A 77 -3.02 -7.60 -2.62
C GLU A 77 -4.12 -6.87 -1.84
N ASN A 78 -3.81 -5.69 -1.28
CA ASN A 78 -4.75 -4.85 -0.54
C ASN A 78 -5.58 -3.95 -1.46
N VAL A 79 -5.56 -4.16 -2.78
CA VAL A 79 -6.39 -3.45 -3.75
C VAL A 79 -7.26 -4.44 -4.50
N VAL A 80 -8.58 -4.31 -4.41
CA VAL A 80 -9.54 -5.13 -5.16
C VAL A 80 -10.05 -4.36 -6.38
N LEU A 81 -9.96 -4.96 -7.56
CA LEU A 81 -10.49 -4.41 -8.81
C LEU A 81 -11.98 -4.76 -8.94
N SER A 82 -12.82 -3.94 -8.32
CA SER A 82 -14.28 -4.14 -8.31
C SER A 82 -14.97 -3.49 -9.51
N GLN A 83 -16.28 -3.72 -9.66
CA GLN A 83 -17.11 -3.01 -10.66
C GLN A 83 -17.08 -1.48 -10.49
N ARG A 84 -16.77 -0.99 -9.29
CA ARG A 84 -16.67 0.45 -8.97
C ARG A 84 -15.28 1.02 -9.25
N GLY A 85 -14.35 0.20 -9.75
CA GLY A 85 -12.93 0.51 -9.85
C GLY A 85 -12.09 -0.07 -8.70
N PRO A 86 -10.82 0.35 -8.58
CA PRO A 86 -9.92 -0.09 -7.51
C PRO A 86 -10.42 0.36 -6.14
N VAL A 87 -10.50 -0.57 -5.19
CA VAL A 87 -10.91 -0.32 -3.80
C VAL A 87 -9.82 -0.80 -2.86
N LEU A 88 -9.39 0.07 -1.96
CA LEU A 88 -8.34 -0.23 -0.97
C LEU A 88 -8.97 -0.92 0.25
N ILE A 89 -8.40 -2.05 0.64
CA ILE A 89 -8.84 -2.89 1.76
C ILE A 89 -7.74 -3.02 2.81
N ASP A 90 -8.05 -3.73 3.89
CA ASP A 90 -7.16 -3.96 5.05
C ASP A 90 -6.64 -2.69 5.74
N TRP A 91 -7.59 -1.92 6.27
CA TRP A 91 -7.34 -0.65 6.95
C TRP A 91 -6.83 -0.80 8.39
N ARG A 92 -6.37 -1.98 8.79
CA ARG A 92 -6.01 -2.28 10.19
C ARG A 92 -4.86 -1.43 10.72
N ASN A 93 -3.95 -1.01 9.83
CA ASN A 93 -2.77 -0.20 10.15
C ASN A 93 -3.02 1.29 9.94
N ALA A 94 -4.19 1.68 9.41
CA ALA A 94 -4.47 3.05 9.06
C ALA A 94 -4.53 3.96 10.29
N GLY A 95 -4.10 5.21 10.12
CA GLY A 95 -4.04 6.18 11.18
C GLY A 95 -3.75 7.58 10.67
N ASP A 96 -3.37 8.45 11.59
CA ASP A 96 -2.95 9.82 11.32
C ASP A 96 -1.42 9.85 11.20
N GLY A 97 -0.87 10.44 10.14
CA GLY A 97 0.57 10.47 9.93
C GLY A 97 1.03 11.24 8.69
N PRO A 98 2.36 11.33 8.45
CA PRO A 98 2.89 12.01 7.27
C PRO A 98 2.61 11.22 5.99
N ALA A 99 2.10 11.86 4.95
CA ALA A 99 1.88 11.26 3.62
C ALA A 99 3.10 10.51 3.05
N ASP A 100 4.31 11.07 3.24
CA ASP A 100 5.55 10.44 2.78
C ASP A 100 5.86 9.12 3.50
N LEU A 101 5.37 8.92 4.73
CA LEU A 101 5.57 7.66 5.45
C LEU A 101 4.76 6.53 4.80
N ASP A 102 3.52 6.83 4.41
CA ASP A 102 2.63 5.90 3.73
C ASP A 102 3.21 5.49 2.37
N THR A 103 3.73 6.47 1.63
CA THR A 103 4.42 6.25 0.36
C THR A 103 5.71 5.45 0.53
N ALA A 104 6.50 5.74 1.56
CA ALA A 104 7.73 5.01 1.87
C ALA A 104 7.45 3.55 2.27
N LEU A 105 6.38 3.28 3.03
CA LEU A 105 5.98 1.91 3.37
C LEU A 105 5.52 1.13 2.13
N ALA A 106 4.70 1.73 1.27
CA ALA A 106 4.30 1.10 0.01
C ALA A 106 5.53 0.75 -0.86
N ALA A 107 6.47 1.68 -1.02
CA ALA A 107 7.72 1.44 -1.72
C ALA A 107 8.55 0.32 -1.09
N LEU A 108 8.66 0.30 0.26
CA LEU A 108 9.42 -0.71 0.97
C LEU A 108 8.80 -2.12 0.81
N ILE A 109 7.47 -2.25 0.89
CA ILE A 109 6.77 -3.52 0.70
C ILE A 109 7.01 -4.06 -0.71
N LEU A 110 6.86 -3.22 -1.74
CA LEU A 110 7.15 -3.59 -3.12
C LEU A 110 8.63 -3.98 -3.30
N ALA A 111 9.55 -3.26 -2.66
CA ALA A 111 10.97 -3.56 -2.71
C ALA A 111 11.34 -4.88 -2.04
N GLN A 112 10.67 -5.26 -0.93
CA GLN A 112 10.88 -6.56 -0.29
C GLN A 112 10.55 -7.72 -1.24
N VAL A 113 9.46 -7.61 -2.00
CA VAL A 113 9.13 -8.62 -3.02
C VAL A 113 10.15 -8.57 -4.18
N ALA A 114 10.49 -7.37 -4.65
CA ALA A 114 11.43 -7.20 -5.77
C ALA A 114 12.84 -7.76 -5.51
N VAL A 115 13.31 -7.72 -4.26
CA VAL A 115 14.60 -8.30 -3.86
C VAL A 115 14.51 -9.76 -3.42
N GLY A 116 13.33 -10.37 -3.48
CA GLY A 116 13.08 -11.75 -3.04
C GLY A 116 13.17 -11.95 -1.52
N ALA A 117 13.02 -10.88 -0.74
CA ALA A 117 12.94 -10.97 0.72
C ALA A 117 11.62 -11.60 1.17
N ILE A 118 10.55 -11.34 0.43
CA ILE A 118 9.23 -11.97 0.60
C ILE A 118 9.00 -12.84 -0.64
N ASP A 119 8.77 -14.13 -0.43
CA ASP A 119 8.38 -15.04 -1.51
C ASP A 119 6.96 -14.72 -1.97
N HIS A 120 6.82 -14.29 -3.22
CA HIS A 120 5.55 -13.87 -3.78
C HIS A 120 5.56 -14.04 -5.30
N GLU A 121 4.44 -14.51 -5.87
CA GLU A 121 4.34 -14.88 -7.28
C GLU A 121 4.63 -13.72 -8.25
N LEU A 122 4.45 -12.47 -7.82
CA LEU A 122 4.80 -11.29 -8.63
C LEU A 122 6.28 -11.28 -9.00
N GLY A 123 7.16 -11.75 -8.12
CA GLY A 123 8.60 -11.89 -8.35
C GLY A 123 9.21 -10.72 -9.13
N SER A 124 9.73 -10.99 -10.33
CA SER A 124 10.36 -9.98 -11.18
C SER A 124 9.45 -8.80 -11.59
N HIS A 125 8.13 -8.98 -11.68
CA HIS A 125 7.19 -7.89 -11.96
C HIS A 125 7.13 -6.88 -10.81
N ALA A 126 7.46 -7.27 -9.58
CA ALA A 126 7.48 -6.35 -8.45
C ALA A 126 8.60 -5.30 -8.58
N GLY A 127 9.73 -5.65 -9.23
CA GLY A 127 10.81 -4.70 -9.49
C GLY A 127 10.39 -3.61 -10.48
N GLU A 128 9.81 -4.01 -11.62
CA GLU A 128 9.26 -3.07 -12.60
C GLU A 128 8.12 -2.24 -12.00
N LEU A 129 7.24 -2.87 -11.21
CA LEU A 129 6.14 -2.19 -10.51
C LEU A 129 6.66 -1.14 -9.53
N LEU A 130 7.71 -1.46 -8.77
CA LEU A 130 8.35 -0.53 -7.85
C LEU A 130 8.91 0.67 -8.59
N ASP A 131 9.67 0.46 -9.67
CA ASP A 131 10.30 1.55 -10.42
C ASP A 131 9.25 2.51 -10.97
N LEU A 132 8.23 1.94 -11.63
CA LEU A 132 7.09 2.67 -12.18
C LEU A 132 6.20 3.32 -11.12
N PHE A 133 6.15 2.77 -9.91
CA PHE A 133 5.46 3.37 -8.78
C PHE A 133 6.24 4.58 -8.25
N LEU A 134 7.55 4.46 -8.06
CA LEU A 134 8.40 5.55 -7.55
C LEU A 134 8.45 6.75 -8.49
N GLU A 135 8.31 6.53 -9.81
CA GLU A 135 8.19 7.60 -10.80
C GLU A 135 6.87 8.40 -10.67
N ARG A 136 5.81 7.80 -10.12
CA ARG A 136 4.45 8.36 -10.10
C ARG A 136 3.96 8.77 -8.72
N ALA A 137 4.48 8.13 -7.69
CA ALA A 137 4.05 8.35 -6.32
C ALA A 137 4.28 9.81 -5.94
N SER A 138 3.28 10.41 -5.31
CA SER A 138 3.40 11.75 -4.74
C SER A 138 4.33 11.74 -3.54
N GLY A 139 5.03 12.86 -3.31
CA GLY A 139 5.87 13.05 -2.13
C GLY A 139 7.28 12.52 -2.28
N ASP A 140 7.94 12.27 -1.15
CA ASP A 140 9.31 11.75 -1.09
C ASP A 140 9.36 10.36 -0.44
N PRO A 141 9.39 9.27 -1.23
CA PRO A 141 9.44 7.89 -0.71
C PRO A 141 10.73 7.57 0.07
N VAL A 142 11.76 8.41 -0.04
CA VAL A 142 13.04 8.20 0.66
C VAL A 142 13.09 8.95 1.99
N ARG A 143 12.35 10.06 2.12
CA ARG A 143 12.44 10.97 3.28
C ARG A 143 12.17 10.27 4.61
N LEU A 144 11.15 9.41 4.65
CA LEU A 144 10.72 8.68 5.85
C LEU A 144 10.95 7.16 5.73
N LEU A 145 11.85 6.76 4.83
CA LEU A 145 12.20 5.35 4.64
C LEU A 145 12.86 4.71 5.89
N PRO A 146 13.71 5.40 6.67
CA PRO A 146 14.21 4.85 7.93
C PRO A 146 13.08 4.50 8.91
N GLU A 147 12.09 5.37 9.04
CA GLU A 147 10.91 5.17 9.88
C GLU A 147 10.05 4.01 9.35
N ALA A 148 9.86 3.93 8.03
CA ALA A 148 9.16 2.80 7.39
C ALA A 148 9.85 1.46 7.68
N VAL A 149 11.19 1.42 7.67
CA VAL A 149 11.97 0.22 8.04
C VAL A 149 11.73 -0.18 9.49
N GLU A 150 11.72 0.77 10.43
CA GLU A 150 11.49 0.47 11.84
C GLU A 150 10.06 0.01 12.11
N ILE A 151 9.07 0.60 11.44
CA ILE A 151 7.68 0.13 11.48
C ILE A 151 7.60 -1.31 10.96
N ARG A 152 8.17 -1.58 9.78
CA ARG A 152 8.13 -2.91 9.16
C ARG A 152 8.86 -3.95 10.02
N ARG A 153 10.01 -3.60 10.61
CA ARG A 153 10.76 -4.44 11.56
C ARG A 153 9.93 -4.85 12.78
N GLY A 154 9.06 -3.96 13.26
CA GLY A 154 8.21 -4.19 14.43
C GLY A 154 6.95 -5.01 14.16
N GLN A 155 6.65 -5.36 12.91
CA GLN A 155 5.42 -6.09 12.59
C GLN A 155 5.48 -7.56 13.03
N PRO A 156 4.50 -8.06 13.81
CA PRO A 156 4.51 -9.43 14.32
C PRO A 156 4.45 -10.53 13.26
N THR A 157 4.05 -10.18 12.03
CA THR A 157 3.93 -11.10 10.90
C THR A 157 5.25 -11.31 10.16
N MET A 158 6.28 -10.51 10.47
CA MET A 158 7.59 -10.59 9.82
C MET A 158 8.44 -11.70 10.43
N SER A 159 9.03 -12.53 9.58
CA SER A 159 10.06 -13.51 9.94
C SER A 159 11.42 -12.84 10.19
N PRO A 160 12.32 -13.47 10.97
CA PRO A 160 13.70 -13.01 11.12
C PRO A 160 14.41 -12.78 9.79
N GLU A 161 14.20 -13.68 8.82
CA GLU A 161 14.79 -13.61 7.48
C GLU A 161 14.31 -12.37 6.71
N GLU A 162 13.01 -12.10 6.73
CA GLU A 162 12.45 -10.89 6.10
C GLU A 162 12.96 -9.61 6.76
N ILE A 163 13.16 -9.63 8.09
CA ILE A 163 13.69 -8.51 8.87
C ILE A 163 15.15 -8.20 8.50
N GLU A 164 15.98 -9.22 8.29
CA GLU A 164 17.38 -9.05 7.89
C GLU A 164 17.50 -8.37 6.52
N GLN A 165 16.56 -8.67 5.61
CA GLN A 165 16.53 -8.12 4.26
C GLN A 165 15.96 -6.69 4.14
N LEU A 166 15.42 -6.11 5.21
CA LEU A 166 14.87 -4.74 5.18
C LEU A 166 15.92 -3.70 4.74
N SER A 167 17.19 -3.90 5.09
CA SER A 167 18.27 -3.01 4.68
C SER A 167 18.52 -3.04 3.17
N VAL A 168 18.40 -4.23 2.56
CA VAL A 168 18.53 -4.46 1.12
C VAL A 168 17.33 -3.89 0.38
N ALA A 169 16.11 -4.12 0.86
CA ALA A 169 14.89 -3.54 0.30
C ALA A 169 14.92 -2.00 0.35
N ALA A 170 15.33 -1.41 1.48
CA ALA A 170 15.47 0.03 1.60
C ALA A 170 16.56 0.60 0.67
N ALA A 171 17.65 -0.13 0.45
CA ALA A 171 18.66 0.26 -0.55
C ALA A 171 18.08 0.22 -1.98
N ARG A 172 17.21 -0.75 -2.31
CA ARG A 172 16.54 -0.82 -3.61
C ARG A 172 15.62 0.37 -3.86
N VAL A 173 14.89 0.86 -2.85
CA VAL A 173 14.06 2.07 -2.96
C VAL A 173 14.92 3.31 -3.24
N ARG A 174 16.05 3.46 -2.53
CA ARG A 174 16.97 4.59 -2.73
C ARG A 174 17.64 4.57 -4.11
N GLY A 175 17.88 3.40 -4.68
CA GLY A 175 18.62 3.25 -5.93
C GLY A 175 17.87 3.67 -7.20
N VAL A 176 16.55 3.92 -7.11
CA VAL A 176 15.72 4.36 -8.25
C VAL A 176 15.63 5.88 -8.35
N LYS A 177 15.74 6.57 -7.21
CA LYS A 177 15.51 8.00 -7.09
C LYS A 177 16.81 8.80 -7.16
#